data_AF-A0A8J8N9U6-F1
#
_entry.id   AF-A0A8J8N9U6-F1
#
_cell.length_a   1.000
_cell.length_b   1.000
_cell.length_c   1.000
_cell.angle_alpha   90.00
_cell.angle_beta   90.00
_cell.angle_gamma   90.00
#
_symmetry.space_group_name_H-M   'P 1'
#
loop_
_entity.id
_entity.type
_entity.pdbx_description
1 polymer ?
#
loop_
_entity_poly.entity_id
_entity_poly.type
_entity_poly.pdbx_seq_one_letter_code
_entity_poly.pdbx_strand_id
1 'polypeptide(L)'
;MYKFLSAIQVDFKLANYSPQNSGHDVVVKTLADRKNIALSSSGNFVAQVAARKLRILGIASPEKLKWSTAKTLQQQGVGVIFANWYGVMVPPLFTESDTTNFIRLLDVLQKSKGWTKTLEENYWSPGYLGQKEFLAHLDQQLVETQEILSQLGFQSSS
;
A
#
# COMPACT_ATOMS: atom_id res chain seq x y z
N MET A 1 -2.71 9.17 -3.98
CA MET A 1 -2.39 10.54 -4.45
C MET A 1 -3.13 11.58 -3.63
N TYR A 2 -4.47 11.49 -3.49
CA TYR A 2 -5.29 12.39 -2.67
C TYR A 2 -4.66 12.74 -1.30
N LYS A 3 -4.45 11.76 -0.42
CA LYS A 3 -3.87 11.98 0.93
C LYS A 3 -2.54 12.74 0.91
N PHE A 4 -1.69 12.48 -0.08
CA PHE A 4 -0.40 13.16 -0.22
C PHE A 4 -0.57 14.63 -0.58
N LEU A 5 -1.36 14.93 -1.61
CA LEU A 5 -1.60 16.32 -2.05
C LEU A 5 -2.29 17.14 -0.96
N SER A 6 -3.28 16.57 -0.28
CA SER A 6 -3.92 17.21 0.87
C SER A 6 -2.92 17.51 2.00
N ALA A 7 -2.02 16.58 2.32
CA ALA A 7 -1.02 16.76 3.38
C ALA A 7 0.00 17.87 3.07
N ILE A 8 0.28 18.14 1.80
CA ILE A 8 1.14 19.24 1.36
C ILE A 8 0.35 20.50 0.94
N GLN A 9 -0.95 20.54 1.23
CA GLN A 9 -1.85 21.66 0.94
C GLN A 9 -1.91 22.04 -0.55
N VAL A 10 -1.77 21.03 -1.43
CA VAL A 10 -1.97 21.19 -2.87
C VAL A 10 -3.38 20.73 -3.22
N ASP A 11 -4.13 21.57 -3.95
CA ASP A 11 -5.44 21.18 -4.47
C ASP A 11 -5.29 19.99 -5.42
N PHE A 12 -5.85 18.85 -5.01
CA PHE A 12 -5.77 17.60 -5.77
C PHE A 12 -6.47 17.71 -7.14
N LYS A 13 -7.39 18.66 -7.33
CA LYS A 13 -8.06 18.91 -8.61
C LYS A 13 -7.13 19.49 -9.67
N LEU A 14 -6.03 20.10 -9.26
CA LEU A 14 -5.01 20.65 -10.17
C LEU A 14 -4.02 19.58 -10.64
N ALA A 15 -4.04 18.38 -10.05
CA ALA A 15 -3.15 17.31 -10.43
C ALA A 15 -3.60 16.64 -11.72
N ASN A 16 -2.71 16.56 -12.71
CA ASN A 16 -2.91 15.73 -13.90
C ASN A 16 -2.70 14.25 -13.55
N TYR A 17 -3.70 13.66 -12.89
CA TYR A 17 -3.65 12.27 -12.46
C TYR A 17 -3.91 11.32 -13.63
N SER A 18 -3.03 10.33 -13.80
CA SER A 18 -3.18 9.32 -14.85
C SER A 18 -3.15 7.91 -14.26
N PRO A 19 -4.31 7.23 -14.11
CA PRO A 19 -4.38 5.90 -13.52
C PRO A 19 -3.70 4.87 -14.42
N GLN A 20 -3.11 3.84 -13.82
CA GLN A 20 -2.45 2.73 -14.53
C GLN A 20 -2.98 1.41 -13.96
N ASN A 21 -2.95 0.34 -14.77
CA ASN A 21 -3.57 -0.94 -14.42
C ASN A 21 -2.68 -1.82 -13.55
N SER A 22 -1.39 -1.55 -13.50
CA SER A 22 -0.43 -2.32 -12.72
C SER A 22 0.74 -1.47 -12.23
N GLY A 23 1.45 -1.97 -11.22
CA GLY A 23 2.71 -1.37 -10.78
C GLY A 23 3.79 -1.38 -11.88
N HIS A 24 3.77 -2.37 -12.77
CA HIS A 24 4.64 -2.43 -13.93
C HIS A 24 4.37 -1.26 -14.89
N ASP A 25 3.10 -1.01 -15.22
CA ASP A 25 2.70 0.09 -16.12
C ASP A 25 3.08 1.46 -15.54
N VAL A 26 2.95 1.63 -14.21
CA VAL A 26 3.41 2.85 -13.50
C VAL A 26 4.91 3.08 -13.74
N VAL A 27 5.72 2.04 -13.63
CA VAL A 27 7.18 2.13 -13.82
C VAL A 27 7.51 2.45 -15.28
N VAL A 28 6.92 1.71 -16.23
CA VAL A 28 7.13 1.91 -17.67
C VAL A 28 6.80 3.33 -18.09
N LYS A 29 5.63 3.83 -17.68
CA LYS A 29 5.18 5.19 -18.03
C LYS A 29 6.06 6.28 -17.44
N THR A 30 6.58 6.07 -16.24
CA THR A 30 7.48 7.03 -15.58
C THR A 30 8.86 7.05 -16.22
N LEU A 31 9.33 5.90 -16.71
CA LEU A 31 10.57 5.83 -17.49
C LEU A 31 10.43 6.47 -18.87
N ALA A 32 9.25 6.38 -19.49
CA ALA A 32 8.97 6.94 -20.80
C ALA A 32 8.96 8.48 -20.83
N ASP A 33 8.53 9.13 -19.74
CA ASP A 33 8.53 10.59 -19.61
C ASP A 33 8.96 11.02 -18.21
N ARG A 34 10.10 11.73 -18.15
CA ARG A 34 10.71 12.24 -16.91
C ARG A 34 9.90 13.33 -16.23
N LYS A 35 8.86 13.88 -16.87
CA LYS A 35 7.93 14.83 -16.24
C LYS A 35 6.96 14.13 -15.27
N ASN A 36 6.83 12.81 -15.37
CA ASN A 36 5.93 12.04 -14.52
C ASN A 36 6.51 11.78 -13.13
N ILE A 37 5.64 11.79 -12.12
CA ILE A 37 5.94 11.29 -10.78
C ILE A 37 5.07 10.06 -10.55
N ALA A 38 5.71 8.95 -10.18
CA ALA A 38 5.03 7.69 -9.89
C ALA A 38 4.73 7.50 -8.40
N LEU A 39 3.60 6.86 -8.13
CA LEU A 39 3.25 6.31 -6.83
C LEU A 39 2.83 4.85 -7.03
N SER A 40 3.48 3.91 -6.35
CA SER A 40 3.18 2.49 -6.39
C SER A 40 3.77 1.77 -5.17
N SER A 41 3.50 0.46 -5.04
CA SER A 41 4.14 -0.40 -4.04
C SER A 41 5.65 -0.41 -4.21
N SER A 42 6.37 -0.44 -3.08
CA SER A 42 7.80 -0.17 -3.01
C SER A 42 8.65 -1.10 -3.90
N GLY A 43 8.32 -2.39 -3.91
CA GLY A 43 9.01 -3.43 -4.68
C GLY A 43 9.06 -3.16 -6.18
N ASN A 44 8.07 -2.46 -6.75
CA ASN A 44 8.01 -2.16 -8.19
C ASN A 44 9.19 -1.30 -8.66
N PHE A 45 9.78 -0.50 -7.76
CA PHE A 45 10.83 0.46 -8.13
C PHE A 45 12.25 -0.07 -7.92
N VAL A 46 12.44 -1.17 -7.18
CA VAL A 46 13.75 -1.61 -6.69
C VAL A 46 14.76 -1.76 -7.82
N ALA A 47 14.41 -2.52 -8.87
CA ALA A 47 15.31 -2.77 -10.00
C ALA A 47 15.72 -1.48 -10.73
N GLN A 48 14.77 -0.56 -10.93
CA GLN A 48 15.04 0.69 -11.66
C GLN A 48 15.83 1.70 -10.83
N VAL A 49 15.66 1.70 -9.50
CA VAL A 49 16.47 2.50 -8.58
C VAL A 49 17.89 1.96 -8.50
N ALA A 50 18.06 0.64 -8.39
CA ALA A 50 19.37 0.00 -8.42
C ALA A 50 20.12 0.29 -9.74
N ALA A 51 19.40 0.30 -10.86
CA ALA A 51 19.92 0.69 -12.17
C ALA A 51 20.09 2.21 -12.36
N ARG A 52 19.83 3.04 -11.34
CA ARG A 52 19.88 4.51 -11.36
C ARG A 52 18.99 5.18 -12.43
N LYS A 53 17.94 4.48 -12.88
CA LYS A 53 16.96 5.00 -13.84
C LYS A 53 15.83 5.78 -13.17
N LEU A 54 15.50 5.42 -11.93
CA LEU A 54 14.54 6.12 -11.09
C LEU A 54 15.18 6.57 -9.77
N ARG A 55 14.59 7.59 -9.16
CA ARG A 55 14.94 8.08 -7.83
C ARG A 55 13.70 8.13 -6.96
N ILE A 56 13.77 7.55 -5.77
CA ILE A 56 12.70 7.65 -4.78
C ILE A 56 12.71 9.04 -4.16
N LEU A 57 11.56 9.73 -4.19
CA LEU A 57 11.38 11.06 -3.59
C LEU A 57 10.96 10.97 -2.12
N GLY A 58 10.18 9.97 -1.76
CA GLY A 58 9.75 9.72 -0.39
C GLY A 58 9.08 8.37 -0.25
N ILE A 59 9.04 7.87 0.99
CA ILE A 59 8.44 6.59 1.34
C ILE A 59 7.30 6.84 2.32
N ALA A 60 6.09 6.40 2.00
CA ALA A 60 4.90 6.53 2.86
C ALA A 60 4.87 5.43 3.94
N SER A 61 5.95 5.27 4.69
CA SER A 61 6.14 4.26 5.74
C SER A 61 6.54 4.95 7.05
N PRO A 62 6.20 4.38 8.22
CA PRO A 62 6.71 4.88 9.51
C PRO A 62 8.24 4.86 9.56
N GLU A 63 8.84 3.82 8.97
CA GLU A 63 10.28 3.59 8.96
C GLU A 63 10.86 3.53 7.56
N LYS A 64 12.18 3.71 7.46
CA LYS A 64 12.91 3.57 6.19
C LYS A 64 12.91 2.11 5.72
N LEU A 65 12.87 1.93 4.40
CA LEU A 65 13.02 0.62 3.79
C LEU A 65 14.50 0.26 3.70
N LYS A 66 14.88 -0.95 4.10
CA LYS A 66 16.30 -1.42 4.11
C LYS A 66 17.01 -1.24 2.77
N TRP A 67 16.28 -1.39 1.66
CA TRP A 67 16.85 -1.31 0.31
C TRP A 67 16.97 0.12 -0.24
N SER A 68 16.40 1.13 0.43
CA SER A 68 16.33 2.51 -0.07
C SER A 68 17.02 3.48 0.89
N THR A 69 17.76 4.44 0.32
CA THR A 69 18.39 5.53 1.08
C THR A 69 17.46 6.73 1.28
N ALA A 70 16.28 6.74 0.63
CA ALA A 70 15.33 7.84 0.70
C ALA A 70 14.77 8.03 2.12
N LYS A 71 14.41 9.28 2.43
CA LYS A 71 13.69 9.61 3.65
C LYS A 71 12.24 9.14 3.56
N THR A 72 11.64 8.80 4.70
CA THR A 72 10.18 8.67 4.76
C THR A 72 9.52 10.04 4.53
N LEU A 73 8.24 10.04 4.18
CA LEU A 73 7.47 11.29 4.08
C LEU A 73 7.42 12.00 5.44
N GLN A 74 7.28 11.25 6.54
CA GLN A 74 7.29 11.82 7.90
C GLN A 74 8.62 12.52 8.23
N GLN A 75 9.76 11.93 7.87
CA GLN A 75 11.08 12.56 8.01
C GLN A 75 11.25 13.83 7.15
N GLN A 76 10.36 14.04 6.18
CA GLN A 76 10.31 15.22 5.33
C GLN A 76 9.23 16.22 5.78
N GLY A 77 8.60 16.00 6.94
CA GLY A 77 7.53 16.86 7.46
C GLY A 77 6.15 16.59 6.84
N VAL A 78 6.00 15.54 6.05
CA VAL A 78 4.73 15.16 5.42
C VAL A 78 4.12 13.97 6.18
N GLY A 79 3.06 14.23 6.92
CA GLY A 79 2.38 13.28 7.82
C GLY A 79 1.58 12.18 7.12
N VAL A 80 2.15 11.54 6.10
CA VAL A 80 1.47 10.49 5.32
C VAL A 80 2.16 9.16 5.52
N ILE A 81 1.44 8.24 6.16
CA ILE A 81 1.73 6.80 6.15
C ILE A 81 0.66 6.13 5.31
N PHE A 82 1.08 5.24 4.41
CA PHE A 82 0.17 4.46 3.60
C PHE A 82 0.81 3.12 3.24
N ALA A 83 0.14 2.04 3.62
CA ALA A 83 0.54 0.68 3.28
C ALA A 83 -0.50 0.04 2.35
N ASN A 84 -0.03 -0.52 1.23
CA ASN A 84 -0.83 -1.46 0.47
C ASN A 84 -0.85 -2.79 1.25
N TRP A 85 -2.05 -3.28 1.58
CA TRP A 85 -2.23 -4.50 2.37
C TRP A 85 -2.94 -5.59 1.55
N TYR A 86 -2.74 -6.84 1.97
CA TYR A 86 -3.42 -8.00 1.38
C TYR A 86 -4.15 -8.74 2.51
N GLY A 87 -5.37 -9.18 2.22
CA GLY A 87 -6.19 -9.94 3.15
C GLY A 87 -6.54 -11.32 2.59
N VAL A 88 -6.86 -12.25 3.49
CA VAL A 88 -7.44 -13.55 3.13
C VAL A 88 -8.86 -13.60 3.67
N MET A 89 -9.81 -13.88 2.78
CA MET A 89 -11.21 -14.08 3.14
C MET A 89 -11.59 -15.52 2.81
N VAL A 90 -12.39 -16.13 3.68
CA VAL A 90 -12.94 -17.47 3.47
C VAL A 90 -14.43 -17.34 3.12
N PRO A 91 -15.00 -18.28 2.33
CA PRO A 91 -16.41 -18.23 1.97
C PRO A 91 -17.31 -18.39 3.20
N PRO A 92 -18.56 -17.89 3.15
CA PRO A 92 -19.50 -17.95 4.27
C PRO A 92 -19.90 -19.37 4.69
N LEU A 93 -19.57 -20.38 3.88
CA LEU A 93 -19.84 -21.79 4.16
C LEU A 93 -18.84 -22.43 5.14
N PHE A 94 -17.81 -21.69 5.59
CA PHE A 94 -16.91 -22.20 6.62
C PHE A 94 -17.65 -22.37 7.94
N THR A 95 -17.49 -23.54 8.57
CA THR A 95 -17.94 -23.71 9.96
C THR A 95 -17.08 -22.87 10.90
N GLU A 96 -17.54 -22.66 12.14
CA GLU A 96 -16.74 -21.98 13.18
C GLU A 96 -15.42 -22.72 13.44
N SER A 97 -15.46 -24.06 13.42
CA SER A 97 -14.28 -24.91 13.58
C SER A 97 -13.29 -24.72 12.42
N ASP A 98 -13.76 -24.75 11.18
CA ASP A 98 -12.90 -24.56 10.00
C ASP A 98 -12.28 -23.15 9.98
N THR A 99 -13.07 -22.14 10.35
CA THR A 99 -12.60 -20.76 10.47
C THR A 99 -11.48 -20.66 11.51
N THR A 100 -11.68 -21.24 12.68
CA THR A 100 -10.68 -21.26 13.77
C THR A 100 -9.41 -21.99 13.34
N ASN A 101 -9.54 -23.15 12.69
CA ASN A 101 -8.40 -23.93 12.20
C ASN A 101 -7.61 -23.16 11.13
N PHE A 102 -8.31 -22.46 10.23
CA PHE A 102 -7.67 -21.66 9.19
C PHE A 102 -6.94 -20.43 9.75
N ILE A 103 -7.53 -19.73 10.72
CA ILE A 103 -6.86 -18.62 11.42
C ILE A 103 -5.59 -19.13 12.13
N ARG A 104 -5.67 -20.28 12.81
CA ARG A 104 -4.51 -20.89 13.45
C ARG A 104 -3.41 -21.25 12.45
N LEU A 105 -3.78 -21.72 11.26
CA LEU A 105 -2.82 -21.96 10.18
C LEU A 105 -2.10 -20.67 9.76
N LEU A 106 -2.82 -19.56 9.61
CA LEU A 106 -2.23 -18.26 9.29
C LEU A 106 -1.32 -17.73 10.41
N ASP A 107 -1.70 -17.94 11.68
CA ASP A 107 -0.88 -17.58 12.85
C ASP A 107 0.47 -18.32 12.87
N VAL A 108 0.49 -19.56 12.41
CA VAL A 108 1.72 -20.36 12.27
C VAL A 108 2.49 -19.92 11.03
N LEU A 109 1.81 -19.74 9.89
CA LEU A 109 2.42 -19.33 8.62
C LEU A 109 3.18 -18.01 8.78
N GLN A 110 2.58 -17.00 9.41
CA GLN A 110 3.20 -15.68 9.52
C GLN A 110 4.51 -15.68 10.33
N LYS A 111 4.66 -16.65 11.24
CA LYS A 111 5.86 -16.87 12.05
C LYS A 111 6.91 -17.77 11.37
N SER A 112 6.57 -18.35 10.22
CA SER A 112 7.44 -19.29 9.54
C SER A 112 8.60 -18.58 8.84
N LYS A 113 9.77 -19.24 8.80
CA LYS A 113 10.93 -18.77 8.04
C LYS A 113 10.62 -18.59 6.55
N GLY A 114 9.78 -19.47 6.00
CA GLY A 114 9.32 -19.38 4.61
C GLY A 114 8.59 -18.07 4.35
N TRP A 115 7.65 -17.70 5.22
CA TRP A 115 6.93 -16.44 5.09
C TRP A 115 7.84 -15.22 5.29
N THR A 116 8.74 -15.25 6.27
CA THR A 116 9.74 -14.16 6.43
C THR A 116 10.56 -13.96 5.16
N LYS A 117 11.02 -15.04 4.53
CA LYS A 117 11.74 -14.98 3.25
C LYS A 117 10.86 -14.41 2.13
N THR A 118 9.61 -14.85 2.02
CA THR A 118 8.66 -14.30 1.04
C THR A 118 8.47 -12.80 1.20
N LEU A 119 8.33 -12.29 2.44
CA LEU A 119 8.22 -10.86 2.70
C LEU A 119 9.46 -10.10 2.21
N GLU A 120 10.66 -10.63 2.49
CA GLU A 120 11.92 -10.01 2.06
C GLU A 120 12.07 -9.99 0.54
N GLU A 121 11.80 -11.11 -0.14
CA GLU A 121 11.90 -11.25 -1.60
C GLU A 121 10.93 -10.33 -2.35
N ASN A 122 9.76 -10.05 -1.75
CA ASN A 122 8.74 -9.17 -2.33
C ASN A 122 8.82 -7.72 -1.84
N TYR A 123 9.80 -7.39 -0.98
CA TYR A 123 9.92 -6.07 -0.37
C TYR A 123 8.67 -5.63 0.42
N TRP A 124 8.02 -6.59 1.07
CA TRP A 124 6.86 -6.38 1.92
C TRP A 124 7.26 -6.26 3.39
N SER A 125 6.54 -5.43 4.12
CA SER A 125 6.68 -5.33 5.57
C SER A 125 5.74 -6.35 6.26
N PRO A 126 6.14 -6.94 7.40
CA PRO A 126 5.22 -7.68 8.24
C PRO A 126 4.03 -6.80 8.66
N GLY A 127 2.82 -7.36 8.63
CA GLY A 127 1.60 -6.63 8.96
C GLY A 127 0.41 -7.54 9.26
N TYR A 128 0.68 -8.72 9.85
CA TYR A 128 -0.35 -9.69 10.15
C TYR A 128 -1.31 -9.16 11.22
N LEU A 129 -2.60 -9.16 10.90
CA LEU A 129 -3.68 -8.88 11.82
C LEU A 129 -4.50 -10.16 12.00
N GLY A 130 -4.81 -10.50 13.26
CA GLY A 130 -5.77 -11.55 13.57
C GLY A 130 -7.18 -11.15 13.13
N GLN A 131 -8.14 -12.08 13.20
CA GLN A 131 -9.49 -11.86 12.69
C GLN A 131 -10.15 -10.59 13.25
N LYS A 132 -10.10 -10.39 14.57
CA LYS A 132 -10.76 -9.25 15.22
C LYS A 132 -10.16 -7.92 14.76
N GLU A 133 -8.83 -7.82 14.77
CA GLU A 133 -8.10 -6.63 14.34
C GLU A 133 -8.28 -6.39 12.83
N PHE A 134 -8.34 -7.45 12.04
CA PHE A 134 -8.53 -7.36 10.60
C PHE A 134 -9.93 -6.87 10.25
N LEU A 135 -10.98 -7.35 10.93
CA LEU A 135 -12.35 -6.83 10.74
C LEU A 135 -12.45 -5.35 11.11
N ALA A 136 -11.88 -4.95 12.25
CA ALA A 136 -11.85 -3.54 12.64
C ALA A 136 -11.08 -2.67 11.62
N HIS A 137 -9.98 -3.19 11.06
CA HIS A 137 -9.24 -2.53 10.00
C HIS A 137 -10.09 -2.38 8.72
N LEU A 138 -10.84 -3.41 8.32
CA LEU A 138 -11.74 -3.33 7.16
C LEU A 138 -12.81 -2.26 7.34
N ASP A 139 -13.45 -2.20 8.51
CA ASP A 139 -14.47 -1.18 8.81
C ASP A 139 -13.88 0.23 8.71
N GLN A 140 -12.68 0.44 9.27
CA GLN A 140 -11.99 1.72 9.18
C GLN A 140 -11.62 2.07 7.73
N GLN A 141 -11.14 1.10 6.94
CA GLN A 141 -10.79 1.31 5.54
C GLN A 141 -12.02 1.62 4.67
N LEU A 142 -13.18 1.03 4.99
CA LEU A 142 -14.43 1.33 4.30
C LEU A 142 -14.86 2.78 4.52
N VAL A 143 -14.89 3.24 5.77
CA VAL A 143 -15.24 4.63 6.12
C VAL A 143 -14.28 5.60 5.44
N GLU A 144 -12.97 5.39 5.59
CA GLU A 144 -11.96 6.27 5.00
C GLU A 144 -12.07 6.32 3.46
N THR A 145 -12.36 5.18 2.82
CA THR A 145 -12.53 5.12 1.36
C THR A 145 -13.79 5.88 0.92
N GLN A 146 -14.90 5.73 1.63
CA GLN A 146 -16.15 6.44 1.34
C GLN A 146 -16.00 7.96 1.47
N GLU A 147 -15.29 8.42 2.50
CA GLU A 147 -14.99 9.84 2.70
C GLU A 147 -14.14 10.40 1.55
N ILE A 148 -13.08 9.70 1.17
CA ILE A 148 -12.21 10.10 0.06
C ILE A 148 -13.00 10.13 -1.25
N LEU A 149 -13.78 9.10 -1.55
CA LEU A 149 -14.60 9.05 -2.78
C LEU A 149 -15.59 10.21 -2.82
N SER A 150 -16.25 10.51 -1.70
CA SER A 150 -17.17 11.64 -1.59
C SER A 150 -16.47 12.98 -1.84
N GLN A 151 -15.27 13.19 -1.29
CA GLN A 151 -14.46 14.38 -1.53
C GLN A 151 -13.97 14.51 -2.97
N LEU A 152 -13.79 13.38 -3.65
CA LEU A 152 -13.48 13.31 -5.08
C LEU A 152 -14.72 13.49 -5.98
N GLY A 153 -15.93 13.58 -5.39
CA GLY A 153 -17.18 13.75 -6.13
C GLY A 153 -17.80 12.44 -6.64
N PHE A 154 -17.28 11.28 -6.24
CA PHE A 154 -17.87 9.98 -6.50
C PHE A 154 -18.85 9.66 -5.35
N GLN A 155 -20.12 10.00 -5.53
CA GLN A 155 -21.17 9.56 -4.61
C GLN A 155 -21.61 8.14 -4.98
N SER A 156 -21.83 7.28 -3.98
CA SER A 156 -22.50 6.01 -4.18
C SER A 156 -23.94 6.29 -4.62
N SER A 157 -24.33 5.80 -5.79
CA SER A 157 -25.75 5.64 -6.11
C SER A 157 -26.32 4.65 -5.10
N SER A 158 -27.26 5.12 -4.26
CA SER A 158 -28.09 4.29 -3.40
C SER A 158 -28.92 3.30 -4.22
#